data_AF-A0A969L8S8-F1
#
_entry.id   AF-A0A969L8S8-F1
#
_cell.length_a   1.000
_cell.length_b   1.000
_cell.length_c   1.000
_cell.angle_alpha   90.00
_cell.angle_beta   90.00
_cell.angle_gamma   90.00
#
_symmetry.space_group_name_H-M   'P 1'
#
loop_
_entity.id
_entity.type
_entity.pdbx_description
1 polymer ?
#
loop_
_entity_poly.entity_id
_entity_poly.type
_entity_poly.pdbx_seq_one_letter_code
_entity_poly.pdbx_strand_id
1 'polypeptide(L)'
;MNGPTGMVYNPGTALGEKWYNHFFVAEFVGSPANSPIHAFTLKPKGASFELDKTEVVAKGLLPTGMDFGPDGALYFSDWIDGWRPKNKGRIWKLDVPTEAQSAIRKETQKLIAADFAKNTAPELTKRLSHPDMRVRQKAQFELVKRGDKGFNSLLAVARQNKNQLARIHALWGIGQLSRQKPDYAKSFLPFLEDKDAEIVAQAAKMIGDVRYQGATDALIKLLKHPSPRVQLYATEALGRTQAEKGIPGIADMLIRNNDQDAWLRHAGAIALGRIGKAESLANFSKHESKALRIAAVVALRRMKSPLVARFLKDQDEFVVAEAPGHQ
;
A
#
# COMPACT_ATOMS: atom_id res chain seq x y z
N MET A 1 -0.26 -18.31 21.31
CA MET A 1 0.22 -17.33 20.31
C MET A 1 -0.54 -17.64 19.05
N ASN A 2 -1.54 -16.83 18.71
CA ASN A 2 -2.36 -17.01 17.51
C ASN A 2 -1.79 -16.06 16.48
N GLY A 3 -1.30 -16.58 15.36
CA GLY A 3 -0.65 -15.76 14.34
C GLY A 3 -1.09 -16.22 12.95
N PRO A 4 -1.30 -15.29 12.02
CA PRO A 4 -1.51 -15.67 10.64
C PRO A 4 -0.24 -16.33 10.09
N THR A 5 -0.37 -17.50 9.48
CA THR A 5 0.76 -18.24 8.91
C THR A 5 0.84 -18.11 7.39
N GLY A 6 -0.19 -17.58 6.75
CA GLY A 6 -0.19 -17.25 5.33
C GLY A 6 -1.29 -16.26 5.01
N MET A 7 -1.02 -15.31 4.11
CA MET A 7 -2.00 -14.35 3.65
C MET A 7 -1.78 -14.03 2.18
N VAL A 8 -2.84 -14.10 1.37
CA VAL A 8 -2.82 -13.71 -0.04
C VAL A 8 -4.07 -12.94 -0.42
N TYR A 9 -3.98 -12.12 -1.46
CA TYR A 9 -5.13 -11.43 -2.06
C TYR A 9 -5.50 -12.11 -3.37
N ASN A 10 -6.79 -12.26 -3.66
CA ASN A 10 -7.24 -12.79 -4.94
C ASN A 10 -6.68 -11.90 -6.07
N PRO A 11 -5.89 -12.45 -7.02
CA PRO A 11 -5.25 -11.65 -8.05
C PRO A 11 -6.24 -11.04 -9.05
N GLY A 12 -7.51 -11.45 -9.03
CA GLY A 12 -8.61 -10.85 -9.81
C GLY A 12 -9.35 -11.83 -10.72
N THR A 13 -8.84 -13.05 -10.90
CA THR A 13 -9.48 -14.11 -11.71
C THR A 13 -9.44 -15.49 -11.03
N ALA A 14 -8.88 -15.57 -9.82
CA ALA A 14 -8.73 -16.84 -9.13
C ALA A 14 -10.04 -17.28 -8.47
N LEU A 15 -10.22 -18.59 -8.35
CA LEU A 15 -11.44 -19.26 -7.88
C LEU A 15 -12.64 -18.93 -8.77
N GLY A 16 -13.32 -17.81 -8.52
CA GLY A 16 -14.48 -17.32 -9.28
C GLY A 16 -14.96 -15.97 -8.74
N GLU A 17 -15.96 -15.37 -9.39
CA GLU A 17 -16.39 -13.98 -9.13
C GLU A 17 -16.75 -13.70 -7.67
N LYS A 18 -17.36 -14.67 -6.97
CA LYS A 18 -17.65 -14.58 -5.53
C LYS A 18 -16.42 -14.15 -4.72
N TRP A 19 -15.25 -14.66 -5.09
CA TRP A 19 -14.01 -14.54 -4.34
C TRP A 19 -13.13 -13.39 -4.81
N TYR A 20 -13.55 -12.64 -5.83
CA TYR A 20 -12.82 -11.45 -6.25
C TYR A 20 -12.80 -10.42 -5.13
N ASN A 21 -11.72 -9.63 -5.04
CA ASN A 21 -11.51 -8.64 -3.98
C ASN A 21 -11.39 -9.18 -2.54
N HIS A 22 -11.17 -10.48 -2.36
CA HIS A 22 -10.95 -11.07 -1.04
C HIS A 22 -9.46 -11.23 -0.73
N PHE A 23 -9.10 -10.94 0.51
CA PHE A 23 -7.93 -11.49 1.15
C PHE A 23 -8.26 -12.85 1.74
N PHE A 24 -7.30 -13.77 1.74
CA PHE A 24 -7.36 -15.07 2.37
C PHE A 24 -6.26 -15.12 3.43
N VAL A 25 -6.58 -15.60 4.63
CA VAL A 25 -5.63 -15.70 5.74
C VAL A 25 -5.77 -17.05 6.43
N ALA A 26 -4.64 -17.73 6.63
CA ALA A 26 -4.54 -18.95 7.42
C ALA A 26 -4.29 -18.57 8.87
N GLU A 27 -5.16 -19.02 9.75
CA GLU A 27 -4.97 -18.95 11.19
C GLU A 27 -4.33 -20.26 11.68
N PHE A 28 -3.27 -20.16 12.48
CA PHE A 28 -2.61 -21.32 13.07
C PHE A 28 -2.61 -21.21 14.58
N VAL A 29 -3.22 -22.20 15.24
CA VAL A 29 -3.24 -22.30 16.71
C VAL A 29 -2.87 -23.71 17.21
N GLY A 30 -2.24 -24.52 16.35
CA GLY A 30 -1.72 -25.85 16.66
C GLY A 30 -2.77 -26.97 16.79
N SER A 31 -4.04 -26.67 16.54
CA SER A 31 -5.12 -27.66 16.43
C SER A 31 -5.86 -27.47 15.11
N PRO A 32 -6.05 -28.53 14.30
CA PRO A 32 -6.75 -28.42 13.02
C PRO A 32 -8.20 -27.95 13.13
N ALA A 33 -8.87 -28.26 14.25
CA ALA A 33 -10.24 -27.84 14.49
C ALA A 33 -10.37 -26.31 14.64
N ASN A 34 -9.30 -25.66 15.12
CA ASN A 34 -9.30 -24.23 15.48
C ASN A 34 -8.41 -23.39 14.55
N SER A 35 -7.94 -23.95 13.44
CA SER A 35 -7.01 -23.29 12.50
C SER A 35 -7.65 -23.06 11.12
N PRO A 36 -8.71 -22.23 11.02
CA PRO A 36 -9.41 -21.99 9.78
C PRO A 36 -8.58 -21.21 8.74
N ILE A 37 -9.01 -21.30 7.48
CA ILE A 37 -8.72 -20.28 6.48
C ILE A 37 -9.93 -19.34 6.43
N HIS A 38 -9.70 -18.06 6.69
CA HIS A 38 -10.71 -17.01 6.53
C HIS A 38 -10.50 -16.29 5.20
N ALA A 39 -11.59 -15.85 4.57
CA ALA A 39 -11.56 -14.85 3.52
C ALA A 39 -12.25 -13.57 4.02
N PHE A 40 -11.72 -12.41 3.66
CA PHE A 40 -12.31 -11.14 4.05
C PHE A 40 -12.14 -10.05 3.00
N THR A 41 -13.07 -9.10 3.00
CA THR A 41 -13.02 -7.89 2.17
C THR A 41 -12.69 -6.67 3.03
N LEU A 42 -12.23 -5.62 2.37
CA LEU A 42 -11.96 -4.32 2.98
C LEU A 42 -12.81 -3.25 2.31
N LYS A 43 -13.21 -2.24 3.07
CA LYS A 43 -13.82 -1.01 2.55
C LYS A 43 -13.02 0.22 2.95
N PRO A 44 -12.98 1.27 2.11
CA PRO A 44 -12.25 2.50 2.44
C PRO A 44 -12.75 3.14 3.74
N LYS A 45 -11.82 3.64 4.56
CA LYS A 45 -12.07 4.45 5.76
C LYS A 45 -10.98 5.50 5.91
N GLY A 46 -11.34 6.74 5.59
CA GLY A 46 -10.37 7.84 5.59
C GLY A 46 -9.20 7.56 4.65
N ALA A 47 -7.97 7.65 5.15
CA ALA A 47 -6.73 7.38 4.44
C ALA A 47 -6.36 5.89 4.41
N SER A 48 -7.17 5.02 5.01
CA SER A 48 -6.92 3.58 5.13
C SER A 48 -8.18 2.77 4.79
N PHE A 49 -8.27 1.57 5.34
CA PHE A 49 -9.35 0.62 5.13
C PHE A 49 -9.78 0.02 6.47
N GLU A 50 -11.03 -0.43 6.54
CA GLU A 50 -11.51 -1.28 7.62
C GLU A 50 -12.07 -2.60 7.08
N LEU A 51 -12.14 -3.60 7.96
CA LEU A 51 -12.74 -4.89 7.66
C LEU A 51 -14.21 -4.72 7.29
N ASP A 52 -14.64 -5.37 6.21
CA ASP A 52 -16.02 -5.31 5.73
C ASP A 52 -16.74 -6.65 6.00
N LYS A 53 -16.43 -7.69 5.22
CA LYS A 53 -17.00 -9.04 5.40
C LYS A 53 -15.92 -10.02 5.77
N THR A 54 -16.28 -11.07 6.51
CA THR A 54 -15.40 -12.21 6.81
C THR A 54 -16.19 -13.50 6.71
N GLU A 55 -15.63 -14.49 6.02
CA GLU A 55 -16.19 -15.83 5.89
C GLU A 55 -15.12 -16.90 6.12
N VAL A 56 -15.52 -18.04 6.70
CA VAL A 56 -14.65 -19.20 6.83
C VAL A 56 -14.69 -19.99 5.53
N VAL A 57 -13.53 -20.22 4.91
CA VAL A 57 -13.39 -20.93 3.63
C VAL A 57 -13.05 -22.40 3.83
N ALA A 58 -12.24 -22.72 4.85
CA ALA A 58 -11.86 -24.09 5.19
C ALA A 58 -11.59 -24.24 6.69
N LYS A 59 -11.87 -25.44 7.23
CA LYS A 59 -11.63 -25.86 8.63
C LYS A 59 -11.19 -27.32 8.67
N GLY A 60 -10.68 -27.75 9.83
CA GLY A 60 -10.23 -29.14 10.04
C GLY A 60 -8.83 -29.43 9.49
N LEU A 61 -8.08 -28.38 9.17
CA LEU A 61 -6.73 -28.41 8.61
C LEU A 61 -5.83 -27.51 9.46
N LEU A 62 -4.51 -27.62 9.32
CA LEU A 62 -3.56 -26.79 10.04
C LEU A 62 -2.67 -26.00 9.05
N PRO A 63 -3.23 -25.00 8.35
CA PRO A 63 -2.58 -24.34 7.23
C PRO A 63 -1.40 -23.46 7.66
N THR A 64 -0.30 -23.48 6.89
CA THR A 64 0.97 -22.79 7.25
C THR A 64 1.51 -21.85 6.18
N GLY A 65 0.87 -21.76 5.02
CA GLY A 65 1.27 -20.89 3.91
C GLY A 65 0.40 -21.17 2.69
N MET A 66 0.14 -20.16 1.86
CA MET A 66 -0.80 -20.27 0.74
C MET A 66 -0.39 -19.39 -0.45
N ASP A 67 -0.76 -19.80 -1.66
CA ASP A 67 -0.64 -19.00 -2.87
C ASP A 67 -1.64 -19.45 -3.96
N PHE A 68 -1.95 -18.55 -4.89
CA PHE A 68 -2.79 -18.86 -6.03
C PHE A 68 -1.96 -19.42 -7.19
N GLY A 69 -2.31 -20.62 -7.65
CA GLY A 69 -1.69 -21.22 -8.83
C GLY A 69 -1.99 -20.45 -10.12
N PRO A 70 -1.23 -20.69 -11.21
CA PRO A 70 -1.55 -20.14 -12.53
C PRO A 70 -2.92 -20.60 -13.05
N ASP A 71 -3.38 -21.77 -12.63
CA ASP A 71 -4.71 -22.30 -12.91
C ASP A 71 -5.83 -21.56 -12.17
N GLY A 72 -5.50 -20.67 -11.22
CA GLY A 72 -6.45 -19.90 -10.42
C GLY A 72 -6.97 -20.61 -9.17
N ALA A 73 -6.47 -21.80 -8.83
CA ALA A 73 -6.82 -22.46 -7.57
C ALA A 73 -5.97 -21.93 -6.41
N LEU A 74 -6.47 -22.03 -5.18
CA LEU A 74 -5.71 -21.70 -3.97
C LEU A 74 -4.99 -22.96 -3.49
N TYR A 75 -3.66 -22.91 -3.44
CA TYR A 75 -2.83 -23.96 -2.89
C TYR A 75 -2.32 -23.58 -1.52
N PHE A 76 -2.30 -24.52 -0.58
CA PHE A 76 -1.76 -24.26 0.75
C PHE A 76 -1.10 -25.48 1.36
N SER A 77 -0.08 -25.21 2.17
CA SER A 77 0.60 -26.22 2.99
C SER A 77 -0.15 -26.45 4.30
N ASP A 78 -0.09 -27.67 4.83
CA ASP A 78 -0.79 -28.07 6.04
C ASP A 78 0.10 -28.94 6.95
N TRP A 79 0.21 -28.49 8.20
CA TRP A 79 1.08 -29.02 9.26
C TRP A 79 0.52 -30.23 10.00
N ILE A 80 -0.67 -30.69 9.60
CA ILE A 80 -1.38 -31.87 10.12
C ILE A 80 -1.95 -31.67 11.53
N ASP A 81 -1.11 -31.45 12.54
CA ASP A 81 -1.51 -31.25 13.94
C ASP A 81 -0.39 -30.62 14.79
N GLY A 82 -0.69 -30.14 15.99
CA GLY A 82 0.31 -29.75 16.99
C GLY A 82 1.28 -28.64 16.56
N TRP A 83 2.39 -28.52 17.30
CA TRP A 83 3.41 -27.47 17.12
C TRP A 83 4.79 -28.01 16.74
N ARG A 84 5.02 -29.32 16.90
CA ARG A 84 6.35 -29.89 16.69
C ARG A 84 6.63 -30.11 15.20
N PRO A 85 7.87 -29.89 14.75
CA PRO A 85 8.34 -30.28 13.42
C PRO A 85 8.06 -31.74 13.11
N LYS A 86 7.75 -32.00 11.84
CA LYS A 86 7.51 -33.34 11.31
C LYS A 86 8.29 -33.52 10.01
N ASN A 87 8.65 -34.76 9.70
CA ASN A 87 9.23 -35.14 8.42
C ASN A 87 8.16 -35.39 7.34
N LYS A 88 6.95 -34.82 7.52
CA LYS A 88 5.81 -34.96 6.61
C LYS A 88 4.88 -33.74 6.70
N GLY A 89 4.16 -33.48 5.63
CA GLY A 89 3.13 -32.45 5.53
C GLY A 89 2.16 -32.76 4.39
N ARG A 90 1.14 -31.94 4.22
CA ARG A 90 0.19 -32.04 3.11
C ARG A 90 0.20 -30.76 2.29
N ILE A 91 -0.09 -30.88 1.00
CA ILE A 91 -0.44 -29.74 0.14
C ILE A 91 -1.87 -29.96 -0.31
N TRP A 92 -2.70 -28.94 -0.11
CA TRP A 92 -4.09 -28.94 -0.53
C TRP A 92 -4.27 -28.01 -1.71
N LYS A 93 -5.18 -28.41 -2.61
CA LYS A 93 -5.73 -27.57 -3.67
C LYS A 93 -7.19 -27.29 -3.33
N LEU A 94 -7.52 -26.02 -3.11
CA LEU A 94 -8.89 -25.54 -2.96
C LEU A 94 -9.30 -24.85 -4.25
N ASP A 95 -10.45 -25.27 -4.80
CA ASP A 95 -10.93 -24.77 -6.08
C ASP A 95 -12.47 -24.71 -6.11
N VAL A 96 -13.00 -24.01 -7.10
CA VAL A 96 -14.43 -23.95 -7.43
C VAL A 96 -14.63 -24.75 -8.72
N PRO A 97 -15.15 -26.00 -8.67
CA PRO A 97 -15.15 -26.89 -9.84
C PRO A 97 -15.85 -26.32 -11.07
N THR A 98 -16.93 -25.54 -10.89
CA THR A 98 -17.67 -24.90 -11.98
C THR A 98 -16.85 -23.81 -12.68
N GLU A 99 -15.88 -23.22 -12.00
CA GLU A 99 -15.05 -22.12 -12.49
C GLU A 99 -13.68 -22.57 -12.96
N ALA A 100 -13.22 -23.77 -12.56
CA ALA A 100 -11.89 -24.29 -12.83
C ALA A 100 -11.51 -24.29 -14.33
N GLN A 101 -12.51 -24.33 -15.20
CA GLN A 101 -12.35 -24.36 -16.66
C GLN A 101 -12.89 -23.10 -17.36
N SER A 102 -13.18 -22.03 -16.62
CA SER A 102 -13.68 -20.78 -17.19
C SER A 102 -12.69 -20.19 -18.19
N ALA A 103 -13.21 -19.50 -19.20
CA ALA A 103 -12.40 -18.93 -20.28
C ALA A 103 -11.32 -17.98 -19.74
N ILE A 104 -11.66 -17.15 -18.74
CA ILE A 104 -10.73 -16.20 -18.12
C ILE A 104 -9.62 -16.90 -17.34
N ARG A 105 -9.88 -18.03 -16.65
CA ARG A 105 -8.84 -18.78 -15.94
C ARG A 105 -7.90 -19.48 -16.92
N LYS A 106 -8.41 -20.05 -18.00
CA LYS A 106 -7.58 -20.64 -19.08
C LYS A 106 -6.70 -19.58 -19.77
N GLU A 107 -7.27 -18.42 -20.09
CA GLU A 107 -6.52 -17.30 -20.65
C GLU A 107 -5.42 -16.83 -19.67
N THR A 108 -5.79 -16.60 -18.41
CA THR A 108 -4.87 -16.15 -17.36
C THR A 108 -3.72 -17.15 -17.18
N GLN A 109 -4.02 -18.45 -17.10
CA GLN A 109 -3.02 -19.50 -16.99
C GLN A 109 -2.03 -19.48 -18.16
N LYS A 110 -2.54 -19.37 -19.40
CA LYS A 110 -1.71 -19.25 -20.61
C LYS A 110 -0.82 -18.01 -20.55
N LEU A 111 -1.37 -16.85 -20.15
CA LEU A 111 -0.62 -15.61 -20.04
C LEU A 111 0.45 -15.65 -18.93
N ILE A 112 0.14 -16.24 -17.78
CA ILE A 112 1.12 -16.40 -16.69
C ILE A 112 2.28 -17.29 -17.14
N ALA A 113 2.02 -18.35 -17.93
CA ALA A 113 3.07 -19.21 -18.47
C ALA A 113 3.87 -18.58 -19.62
N ALA A 114 3.32 -17.58 -20.33
CA ALA A 114 3.93 -17.01 -21.52
C ALA A 114 5.19 -16.17 -21.22
N ASP A 115 6.11 -16.14 -22.19
CA ASP A 115 7.26 -15.25 -22.22
C ASP A 115 6.89 -13.88 -22.81
N PHE A 116 6.84 -12.86 -21.96
CA PHE A 116 6.40 -11.52 -22.34
C PHE A 116 7.45 -10.75 -23.14
N ALA A 117 8.71 -11.20 -23.17
CA ALA A 117 9.74 -10.61 -24.02
C ALA A 117 9.36 -10.67 -25.51
N LYS A 118 8.58 -11.68 -25.90
CA LYS A 118 8.09 -11.89 -27.27
C LYS A 118 6.91 -11.01 -27.66
N ASN A 119 6.31 -10.28 -26.71
CA ASN A 119 5.15 -9.46 -26.98
C ASN A 119 5.51 -8.08 -27.53
N THR A 120 4.66 -7.55 -28.41
CA THR A 120 4.80 -6.18 -28.91
C THR A 120 4.38 -5.17 -27.83
N ALA A 121 4.80 -3.91 -27.97
CA ALA A 121 4.41 -2.86 -27.03
C ALA A 121 2.87 -2.70 -26.93
N PRO A 122 2.08 -2.69 -28.02
CA PRO A 122 0.62 -2.66 -27.94
C PRO A 122 0.00 -3.83 -27.17
N GLU A 123 0.55 -5.03 -27.31
CA GLU A 123 0.05 -6.20 -26.56
C GLU A 123 0.34 -6.07 -25.06
N LEU A 124 1.54 -5.58 -24.69
CA LEU A 124 1.91 -5.36 -23.29
C LEU A 124 1.06 -4.26 -22.66
N THR A 125 0.85 -3.13 -23.36
CA THR A 125 0.02 -2.04 -22.83
C THR A 125 -1.43 -2.46 -22.65
N LYS A 126 -1.98 -3.29 -23.55
CA LYS A 126 -3.31 -3.91 -23.37
C LYS A 126 -3.37 -4.80 -22.13
N ARG A 127 -2.31 -5.54 -21.82
CA ARG A 127 -2.25 -6.41 -20.63
C ARG A 127 -2.18 -5.66 -19.31
N LEU A 128 -1.84 -4.37 -19.31
CA LEU A 128 -1.90 -3.55 -18.10
C LEU A 128 -3.34 -3.35 -17.57
N SER A 129 -4.38 -3.59 -18.39
CA SER A 129 -5.78 -3.57 -17.94
C SER A 129 -6.35 -4.97 -17.67
N HIS A 130 -5.54 -6.03 -17.71
CA HIS A 130 -6.03 -7.39 -17.50
C HIS A 130 -6.59 -7.56 -16.07
N PRO A 131 -7.69 -8.31 -15.84
CA PRO A 131 -8.28 -8.47 -14.51
C PRO A 131 -7.33 -9.11 -13.49
N ASP A 132 -6.50 -10.07 -13.91
CA ASP A 132 -5.47 -10.68 -13.05
C ASP A 132 -4.23 -9.78 -12.89
N MET A 133 -3.88 -9.45 -11.64
CA MET A 133 -2.75 -8.62 -11.25
C MET A 133 -1.40 -9.18 -11.70
N ARG A 134 -1.23 -10.50 -11.70
CA ARG A 134 0.04 -11.15 -12.07
C ARG A 134 0.33 -10.93 -13.56
N VAL A 135 -0.70 -10.96 -14.40
CA VAL A 135 -0.59 -10.60 -15.82
C VAL A 135 -0.21 -9.12 -15.99
N ARG A 136 -0.87 -8.21 -15.25
CA ARG A 136 -0.52 -6.78 -15.28
C ARG A 136 0.93 -6.53 -14.85
N GLN A 137 1.38 -7.17 -13.78
CA GLN A 137 2.75 -7.06 -13.27
C GLN A 137 3.77 -7.58 -14.28
N LYS A 138 3.54 -8.75 -14.90
CA LYS A 138 4.42 -9.25 -15.95
C LYS A 138 4.54 -8.27 -17.12
N ALA A 139 3.42 -7.69 -17.56
CA ALA A 139 3.42 -6.68 -18.62
C ALA A 139 4.18 -5.41 -18.23
N GLN A 140 3.93 -4.91 -17.02
CA GLN A 140 4.63 -3.75 -16.46
C GLN A 140 6.14 -3.99 -16.39
N PHE A 141 6.59 -5.10 -15.81
CA PHE A 141 8.01 -5.40 -15.64
C PHE A 141 8.72 -5.57 -16.98
N GLU A 142 8.06 -6.20 -17.95
CA GLU A 142 8.60 -6.29 -19.30
C GLU A 142 8.71 -4.92 -19.97
N LEU A 143 7.70 -4.04 -19.84
CA LEU A 143 7.81 -2.67 -20.33
C LEU A 143 8.96 -1.93 -19.65
N VAL A 144 9.17 -2.10 -18.34
CA VAL A 144 10.30 -1.51 -17.61
C VAL A 144 11.64 -2.00 -18.14
N LYS A 145 11.79 -3.29 -18.46
CA LYS A 145 13.02 -3.83 -19.08
C LYS A 145 13.34 -3.18 -20.42
N ARG A 146 12.35 -2.61 -21.12
CA ARG A 146 12.52 -1.95 -22.43
C ARG A 146 12.99 -0.49 -22.35
N GLY A 147 13.36 0.01 -21.16
CA GLY A 147 13.99 1.33 -20.99
C GLY A 147 13.14 2.48 -21.57
N ASP A 148 13.74 3.37 -22.36
CA ASP A 148 13.06 4.55 -22.95
C ASP A 148 11.83 4.17 -23.79
N LYS A 149 11.87 3.07 -24.55
CA LYS A 149 10.70 2.60 -25.33
C LYS A 149 9.56 2.16 -24.41
N GLY A 150 9.91 1.49 -23.32
CA GLY A 150 9.02 1.12 -22.23
C GLY A 150 8.39 2.32 -21.55
N PHE A 151 9.22 3.30 -21.16
CA PHE A 151 8.81 4.56 -20.56
C PHE A 151 7.74 5.26 -21.41
N ASN A 152 7.97 5.43 -22.71
CA ASN A 152 7.02 6.09 -23.61
C ASN A 152 5.67 5.35 -23.67
N SER A 153 5.71 4.01 -23.69
CA SER A 153 4.50 3.18 -23.69
C SER A 153 3.72 3.30 -22.38
N LEU A 154 4.43 3.28 -21.24
CA LEU A 154 3.82 3.45 -19.91
C LEU A 154 3.23 4.85 -19.76
N LEU A 155 3.95 5.90 -20.17
CA LEU A 155 3.46 7.28 -20.09
C LEU A 155 2.20 7.49 -20.93
N ALA A 156 2.12 6.89 -22.12
CA ALA A 156 0.91 6.89 -22.93
C ALA A 156 -0.27 6.21 -22.21
N VAL A 157 -0.03 5.07 -21.54
CA VAL A 157 -1.06 4.37 -20.75
C VAL A 157 -1.46 5.15 -19.49
N ALA A 158 -0.54 5.85 -18.83
CA ALA A 158 -0.87 6.65 -17.65
C ALA A 158 -1.81 7.83 -18.00
N ARG A 159 -1.64 8.42 -19.20
CA ARG A 159 -2.39 9.58 -19.70
C ARG A 159 -3.79 9.27 -20.23
N GLN A 160 -4.10 8.01 -20.55
CA GLN A 160 -5.46 7.66 -20.98
C GLN A 160 -6.46 7.74 -19.82
N ASN A 161 -7.75 7.64 -20.12
CA ASN A 161 -8.85 7.74 -19.15
C ASN A 161 -9.77 6.50 -19.10
N LYS A 162 -9.39 5.37 -19.71
CA LYS A 162 -10.30 4.22 -19.87
C LYS A 162 -10.25 3.18 -18.75
N ASN A 163 -9.08 2.91 -18.17
CA ASN A 163 -8.91 1.86 -17.16
C ASN A 163 -7.95 2.31 -16.05
N GLN A 164 -8.48 2.49 -14.83
CA GLN A 164 -7.73 2.98 -13.68
C GLN A 164 -6.55 2.06 -13.31
N LEU A 165 -6.75 0.74 -13.27
CA LEU A 165 -5.68 -0.21 -12.93
C LEU A 165 -4.51 -0.15 -13.93
N ALA A 166 -4.78 -0.04 -15.22
CA ALA A 166 -3.73 0.13 -16.23
C ALA A 166 -2.90 1.39 -16.02
N ARG A 167 -3.56 2.50 -15.66
CA ARG A 167 -2.89 3.77 -15.35
C ARG A 167 -2.03 3.65 -14.08
N ILE A 168 -2.53 2.98 -13.04
CA ILE A 168 -1.79 2.72 -11.80
C ILE A 168 -0.53 1.88 -12.09
N HIS A 169 -0.67 0.78 -12.82
CA HIS A 169 0.48 -0.04 -13.22
C HIS A 169 1.47 0.72 -14.11
N ALA A 170 0.98 1.60 -14.98
CA ALA A 170 1.83 2.46 -15.76
C ALA A 170 2.65 3.43 -14.88
N LEU A 171 2.02 4.09 -13.90
CA LEU A 171 2.71 4.96 -12.95
C LEU A 171 3.74 4.20 -12.10
N TRP A 172 3.43 2.98 -11.68
CA TRP A 172 4.38 2.12 -10.95
C TRP A 172 5.57 1.71 -11.82
N GLY A 173 5.32 1.37 -13.09
CA GLY A 173 6.39 1.08 -14.06
C GLY A 173 7.28 2.31 -14.29
N ILE A 174 6.70 3.49 -14.45
CA ILE A 174 7.45 4.75 -14.53
C ILE A 174 8.26 4.96 -13.24
N GLY A 175 7.71 4.65 -12.06
CA GLY A 175 8.43 4.73 -10.80
C GLY A 175 9.64 3.81 -10.74
N GLN A 176 9.53 2.59 -11.26
CA GLN A 176 10.65 1.64 -11.38
C GLN A 176 11.74 2.17 -12.31
N LEU A 177 11.35 2.72 -13.45
CA LEU A 177 12.27 3.35 -14.41
C LEU A 177 12.92 4.61 -13.82
N SER A 178 12.19 5.44 -13.08
CA SER A 178 12.71 6.64 -12.42
C SER A 178 13.78 6.34 -11.36
N ARG A 179 13.77 5.15 -10.74
CA ARG A 179 14.87 4.71 -9.86
C ARG A 179 16.16 4.42 -10.63
N GLN A 180 16.06 4.09 -11.92
CA GLN A 180 17.20 3.83 -12.79
C GLN A 180 17.66 5.11 -13.51
N LYS A 181 16.70 5.93 -13.96
CA LYS A 181 16.91 7.21 -14.66
C LYS A 181 16.02 8.29 -14.03
N PRO A 182 16.54 9.06 -13.05
CA PRO A 182 15.77 10.02 -12.25
C PRO A 182 14.97 11.06 -13.05
N ASP A 183 15.41 11.42 -14.26
CA ASP A 183 14.76 12.43 -15.12
C ASP A 183 13.31 12.08 -15.47
N TYR A 184 12.95 10.80 -15.49
CA TYR A 184 11.58 10.38 -15.73
C TYR A 184 10.61 10.83 -14.63
N ALA A 185 11.10 11.12 -13.41
CA ALA A 185 10.23 11.48 -12.30
C ALA A 185 9.46 12.79 -12.52
N LYS A 186 10.00 13.71 -13.35
CA LYS A 186 9.27 14.93 -13.75
C LYS A 186 7.93 14.63 -14.44
N SER A 187 7.81 13.45 -15.07
CA SER A 187 6.58 13.04 -15.74
C SER A 187 5.40 12.78 -14.79
N PHE A 188 5.64 12.68 -13.48
CA PHE A 188 4.57 12.53 -12.49
C PHE A 188 3.77 13.82 -12.26
N LEU A 189 4.34 15.00 -12.54
CA LEU A 189 3.73 16.29 -12.18
C LEU A 189 2.31 16.49 -12.73
N PRO A 190 2.00 16.20 -14.01
CA PRO A 190 0.65 16.39 -14.53
C PRO A 190 -0.40 15.50 -13.84
N PHE A 191 0.01 14.36 -13.27
CA PHE A 191 -0.91 13.44 -12.61
C PHE A 191 -1.29 13.87 -11.18
N LEU A 192 -0.62 14.89 -10.62
CA LEU A 192 -1.02 15.51 -9.35
C LEU A 192 -2.29 16.35 -9.49
N GLU A 193 -2.69 16.69 -10.72
CA GLU A 193 -3.89 17.46 -11.06
C GLU A 193 -4.94 16.58 -11.75
N ASP A 194 -4.80 15.24 -11.67
CA ASP A 194 -5.75 14.32 -12.28
C ASP A 194 -7.13 14.39 -11.61
N LYS A 195 -8.18 14.18 -12.41
CA LYS A 195 -9.56 14.11 -11.88
C LYS A 195 -9.81 12.89 -11.01
N ASP A 196 -9.02 11.83 -11.19
CA ASP A 196 -9.13 10.59 -10.44
C ASP A 196 -8.23 10.66 -9.20
N ALA A 197 -8.86 10.72 -8.02
CA ALA A 197 -8.15 10.84 -6.75
C ALA A 197 -7.16 9.70 -6.47
N GLU A 198 -7.41 8.48 -6.98
CA GLU A 198 -6.44 7.39 -6.81
C GLU A 198 -5.21 7.62 -7.70
N ILE A 199 -5.36 8.23 -8.88
CA ILE A 199 -4.23 8.58 -9.75
C ILE A 199 -3.38 9.68 -9.13
N VAL A 200 -4.02 10.71 -8.54
CA VAL A 200 -3.32 11.74 -7.75
C VAL A 200 -2.55 11.11 -6.58
N ALA A 201 -3.19 10.21 -5.83
CA ALA A 201 -2.58 9.48 -4.72
C ALA A 201 -1.36 8.66 -5.18
N GLN A 202 -1.48 7.91 -6.28
CA GLN A 202 -0.38 7.12 -6.82
C GLN A 202 0.77 7.99 -7.36
N ALA A 203 0.47 9.11 -8.01
CA ALA A 203 1.48 10.07 -8.47
C ALA A 203 2.27 10.67 -7.30
N ALA A 204 1.58 11.14 -6.25
CA ALA A 204 2.23 11.63 -5.03
C ALA A 204 3.08 10.55 -4.36
N LYS A 205 2.56 9.31 -4.25
CA LYS A 205 3.32 8.17 -3.74
C LYS A 205 4.58 7.92 -4.54
N MET A 206 4.51 7.89 -5.87
CA MET A 206 5.67 7.66 -6.74
C MET A 206 6.72 8.76 -6.59
N ILE A 207 6.31 10.03 -6.53
CA ILE A 207 7.21 11.16 -6.28
C ILE A 207 7.96 11.00 -4.96
N GLY A 208 7.27 10.60 -3.89
CA GLY A 208 7.90 10.33 -2.59
C GLY A 208 8.82 9.10 -2.61
N ASP A 209 8.41 8.02 -3.29
CA ASP A 209 9.17 6.78 -3.44
C ASP A 209 10.50 6.97 -4.18
N VAL A 210 10.53 7.85 -5.18
CA VAL A 210 11.71 8.20 -5.98
C VAL A 210 12.40 9.49 -5.51
N ARG A 211 11.89 10.12 -4.44
CA ARG A 211 12.41 11.34 -3.81
C ARG A 211 12.60 12.51 -4.78
N TYR A 212 11.67 12.69 -5.72
CA TYR A 212 11.73 13.81 -6.68
C TYR A 212 11.36 15.15 -6.03
N GLN A 213 12.33 16.07 -5.96
CA GLN A 213 12.19 17.35 -5.23
C GLN A 213 11.37 18.41 -5.99
N GLY A 214 11.25 18.30 -7.32
CA GLY A 214 10.60 19.29 -8.18
C GLY A 214 9.07 19.35 -8.08
N ALA A 215 8.46 18.77 -7.04
CA ALA A 215 7.02 18.69 -6.83
C ALA A 215 6.53 19.37 -5.54
N THR A 216 7.43 19.97 -4.76
CA THR A 216 7.12 20.49 -3.41
C THR A 216 5.85 21.33 -3.36
N ASP A 217 5.71 22.34 -4.22
CA ASP A 217 4.55 23.24 -4.18
C ASP A 217 3.24 22.55 -4.58
N ALA A 218 3.29 21.60 -5.51
CA ALA A 218 2.14 20.80 -5.88
C ALA A 218 1.72 19.87 -4.73
N LEU A 219 2.68 19.22 -4.07
CA LEU A 219 2.41 18.36 -2.91
C LEU A 219 1.83 19.16 -1.73
N ILE A 220 2.28 20.39 -1.49
CA ILE A 220 1.72 21.26 -0.44
C ILE A 220 0.24 21.54 -0.70
N LYS A 221 -0.17 21.79 -1.95
CA LYS A 221 -1.59 21.98 -2.31
C LYS A 221 -2.42 20.75 -1.98
N LEU A 222 -1.87 19.55 -2.22
CA LEU A 222 -2.57 18.27 -1.99
C LEU A 222 -2.82 17.95 -0.51
N LEU A 223 -2.17 18.65 0.43
CA LEU A 223 -2.49 18.54 1.86
C LEU A 223 -3.92 19.00 2.21
N LYS A 224 -4.57 19.74 1.32
CA LYS A 224 -5.96 20.18 1.44
C LYS A 224 -6.93 19.41 0.53
N HIS A 225 -6.46 18.37 -0.16
CA HIS A 225 -7.28 17.60 -1.10
C HIS A 225 -8.44 16.86 -0.40
N PRO A 226 -9.65 16.75 -0.98
CA PRO A 226 -10.80 16.12 -0.34
C PRO A 226 -10.59 14.63 -0.01
N SER A 227 -9.79 13.91 -0.80
CA SER A 227 -9.41 12.53 -0.50
C SER A 227 -8.33 12.46 0.60
N PRO A 228 -8.60 11.81 1.75
CA PRO A 228 -7.59 11.62 2.80
C PRO A 228 -6.38 10.81 2.33
N ARG A 229 -6.58 9.84 1.44
CA ARG A 229 -5.49 9.04 0.86
C ARG A 229 -4.53 9.89 0.02
N VAL A 230 -5.04 10.94 -0.65
CA VAL A 230 -4.19 11.92 -1.35
C VAL A 230 -3.39 12.75 -0.34
N GLN A 231 -4.04 13.24 0.73
CA GLN A 231 -3.34 13.98 1.80
C GLN A 231 -2.23 13.13 2.43
N LEU A 232 -2.49 11.84 2.67
CA LEU A 232 -1.55 10.88 3.22
C LEU A 232 -0.28 10.81 2.36
N TYR A 233 -0.42 10.47 1.08
CA TYR A 233 0.75 10.31 0.20
C TYR A 233 1.45 11.63 -0.11
N ALA A 234 0.72 12.75 -0.17
CA ALA A 234 1.34 14.08 -0.30
C ALA A 234 2.22 14.40 0.91
N THR A 235 1.72 14.13 2.11
CA THR A 235 2.46 14.31 3.38
C THR A 235 3.70 13.42 3.43
N GLU A 236 3.55 12.13 3.11
CA GLU A 236 4.69 11.22 3.05
C GLU A 236 5.72 11.67 2.02
N ALA A 237 5.29 12.12 0.85
CA ALA A 237 6.18 12.59 -0.21
C ALA A 237 6.96 13.82 0.23
N LEU A 238 6.32 14.82 0.87
CA LEU A 238 7.02 15.98 1.45
C LEU A 238 8.09 15.55 2.47
N GLY A 239 7.75 14.61 3.35
CA GLY A 239 8.73 14.07 4.30
C GLY A 239 9.91 13.35 3.64
N ARG A 240 9.64 12.52 2.61
CA ARG A 240 10.68 11.74 1.90
C ARG A 240 11.55 12.57 0.97
N THR A 241 11.01 13.68 0.44
CA THR A 241 11.73 14.64 -0.41
C THR A 241 12.47 15.71 0.39
N GLN A 242 12.37 15.68 1.72
CA GLN A 242 12.99 16.65 2.64
C GLN A 242 12.51 18.09 2.39
N ALA A 243 11.23 18.24 2.03
CA ALA A 243 10.64 19.51 1.67
C ALA A 243 10.21 20.32 2.91
N GLU A 244 11.15 21.00 3.57
CA GLU A 244 10.90 21.83 4.77
C GLU A 244 9.79 22.88 4.57
N LYS A 245 9.64 23.40 3.34
CA LYS A 245 8.55 24.32 2.96
C LYS A 245 7.15 23.76 3.24
N GLY A 246 7.01 22.43 3.33
CA GLY A 246 5.76 21.75 3.63
C GLY A 246 5.34 21.76 5.11
N ILE A 247 6.22 22.15 6.04
CA ILE A 247 5.93 22.10 7.50
C ILE A 247 4.60 22.80 7.86
N PRO A 248 4.34 24.06 7.42
CA PRO A 248 3.10 24.75 7.80
C PRO A 248 1.86 24.01 7.28
N GLY A 249 1.88 23.55 6.03
CA GLY A 249 0.76 22.81 5.45
C GLY A 249 0.51 21.46 6.14
N ILE A 250 1.56 20.79 6.61
CA ILE A 250 1.44 19.54 7.36
C ILE A 250 0.83 19.80 8.74
N ALA A 251 1.24 20.87 9.42
CA ALA A 251 0.64 21.28 10.69
C ALA A 251 -0.86 21.60 10.52
N ASP A 252 -1.24 22.38 9.50
CA ASP A 252 -2.64 22.68 9.19
C ASP A 252 -3.48 21.42 8.90
N MET A 253 -2.88 20.44 8.22
CA MET A 253 -3.54 19.16 7.93
C MET A 253 -3.75 18.34 9.21
N LEU A 254 -2.77 18.29 10.11
CA LEU A 254 -2.89 17.64 11.41
C LEU A 254 -3.95 18.31 12.30
N ILE A 255 -4.01 19.64 12.31
CA ILE A 255 -5.02 20.40 13.07
C ILE A 255 -6.42 20.08 12.54
N ARG A 256 -6.64 20.14 11.21
CA ARG A 256 -7.94 19.81 10.59
C ARG A 256 -8.33 18.35 10.78
N ASN A 257 -7.37 17.44 10.74
CA ASN A 257 -7.61 16.02 11.00
C ASN A 257 -8.10 15.78 12.43
N ASN A 258 -7.70 16.61 13.39
CA ASN A 258 -8.13 16.58 14.79
C ASN A 258 -8.19 15.16 15.38
N ASP A 259 -7.12 14.40 15.15
CA ASP A 259 -6.96 13.02 15.62
C ASP A 259 -7.93 11.96 15.06
N GLN A 260 -8.80 12.33 14.09
CA GLN A 260 -9.85 11.44 13.57
C GLN A 260 -9.29 10.32 12.68
N ASP A 261 -8.34 10.64 11.80
CA ASP A 261 -7.65 9.65 10.97
C ASP A 261 -6.24 9.38 11.52
N ALA A 262 -6.06 8.18 12.07
CA ALA A 262 -4.79 7.74 12.66
C ALA A 262 -3.66 7.64 11.63
N TRP A 263 -3.96 7.37 10.36
CA TRP A 263 -2.97 7.26 9.30
C TRP A 263 -2.48 8.64 8.85
N LEU A 264 -3.39 9.62 8.75
CA LEU A 264 -2.98 11.01 8.51
C LEU A 264 -2.14 11.57 9.65
N ARG A 265 -2.53 11.30 10.91
CA ARG A 265 -1.72 11.64 12.08
C ARG A 265 -0.33 11.01 12.00
N HIS A 266 -0.26 9.72 11.70
CA HIS A 266 1.01 9.01 11.56
C HIS A 266 1.88 9.64 10.46
N ALA A 267 1.34 9.85 9.25
CA ALA A 267 2.09 10.45 8.16
C ALA A 267 2.60 11.86 8.51
N GLY A 268 1.78 12.69 9.14
CA GLY A 268 2.18 14.03 9.57
C GLY A 268 3.31 13.99 10.61
N ALA A 269 3.20 13.15 11.64
CA ALA A 269 4.25 13.00 12.66
C ALA A 269 5.57 12.48 12.05
N ILE A 270 5.50 11.49 11.16
CA ILE A 270 6.68 10.98 10.45
C ILE A 270 7.30 12.05 9.54
N ALA A 271 6.49 12.80 8.80
CA ALA A 271 6.98 13.84 7.91
C ALA A 271 7.64 14.98 8.71
N LEU A 272 6.99 15.47 9.78
CA LEU A 272 7.56 16.48 10.67
C LEU A 272 8.85 15.99 11.33
N GLY A 273 8.95 14.73 11.77
CA GLY A 273 10.19 14.17 12.31
C GLY A 273 11.32 14.02 11.28
N ARG A 274 11.01 14.07 9.98
CA ARG A 274 12.00 14.02 8.88
C ARG A 274 12.49 15.40 8.45
N ILE A 275 11.65 16.43 8.54
CA ILE A 275 11.93 17.75 7.95
C ILE A 275 11.96 18.89 8.98
N GLY A 276 11.44 18.65 10.19
CA GLY A 276 11.35 19.64 11.25
C GLY A 276 12.63 19.71 12.09
N LYS A 277 12.93 20.91 12.59
CA LYS A 277 13.97 21.12 13.59
C LYS A 277 13.42 20.82 14.99
N ALA A 278 14.21 20.16 15.83
CA ALA A 278 13.76 19.71 17.14
C ALA A 278 13.20 20.86 18.00
N GLU A 279 13.85 22.03 18.01
CA GLU A 279 13.36 23.20 18.74
C GLU A 279 12.02 23.71 18.22
N SER A 280 11.84 23.78 16.89
CA SER A 280 10.58 24.21 16.28
C SER A 280 9.44 23.25 16.63
N LEU A 281 9.69 21.95 16.61
CA LEU A 281 8.70 20.94 17.02
C LEU A 281 8.41 21.02 18.52
N ALA A 282 9.42 21.26 19.35
CA ALA A 282 9.26 21.39 20.80
C ALA A 282 8.42 22.61 21.19
N ASN A 283 8.43 23.68 20.38
CA ASN A 283 7.55 24.84 20.58
C ASN A 283 6.07 24.53 20.38
N PHE A 284 5.73 23.44 19.66
CA PHE A 284 4.33 23.01 19.55
C PHE A 284 3.76 22.49 20.87
N SER A 285 4.56 22.26 21.93
CA SER A 285 4.04 21.89 23.25
C SER A 285 3.10 22.95 23.85
N LYS A 286 3.13 24.19 23.35
CA LYS A 286 2.27 25.30 23.78
C LYS A 286 1.09 25.56 22.84
N HIS A 287 0.96 24.77 21.76
CA HIS A 287 -0.07 24.99 20.75
C HIS A 287 -1.44 24.47 21.23
N GLU A 288 -2.53 25.19 20.93
CA GLU A 288 -3.88 24.84 21.39
C GLU A 288 -4.36 23.47 20.87
N SER A 289 -4.01 23.13 19.62
CA SER A 289 -4.39 21.86 18.99
C SER A 289 -3.65 20.66 19.61
N LYS A 290 -4.39 19.83 20.34
CA LYS A 290 -3.93 18.52 20.85
C LYS A 290 -3.30 17.66 19.75
N ALA A 291 -3.93 17.57 18.58
CA ALA A 291 -3.45 16.75 17.48
C ALA A 291 -2.05 17.16 17.01
N LEU A 292 -1.75 18.47 16.97
CA LEU A 292 -0.42 18.96 16.65
C LEU A 292 0.60 18.65 17.75
N ARG A 293 0.19 18.77 19.02
CA ARG A 293 1.06 18.39 20.16
C ARG A 293 1.43 16.91 20.13
N ILE A 294 0.47 16.02 19.86
CA ILE A 294 0.70 14.58 19.68
C ILE A 294 1.70 14.33 18.54
N ALA A 295 1.49 14.96 17.38
CA ALA A 295 2.39 14.76 16.24
C ALA A 295 3.82 15.24 16.56
N ALA A 296 3.96 16.37 17.26
CA ALA A 296 5.24 16.92 17.67
C ALA A 296 5.99 16.04 18.68
N VAL A 297 5.31 15.54 19.71
CA VAL A 297 5.93 14.65 20.71
C VAL A 297 6.38 13.33 20.07
N VAL A 298 5.57 12.75 19.18
CA VAL A 298 5.93 11.54 18.42
C VAL A 298 7.12 11.80 17.49
N ALA A 299 7.13 12.93 16.79
CA ALA A 299 8.25 13.33 15.93
C ALA A 299 9.56 13.47 16.73
N LEU A 300 9.53 14.18 17.86
CA LEU A 300 10.68 14.36 18.74
C LEU A 300 11.19 13.05 19.33
N ARG A 301 10.28 12.14 19.73
CA ARG A 301 10.64 10.79 20.20
C ARG A 301 11.40 10.02 19.12
N ARG A 302 10.93 10.09 17.87
CA ARG A 302 11.63 9.44 16.74
C ARG A 302 12.99 10.06 16.45
N MET A 303 13.13 11.37 16.65
CA MET A 303 14.41 12.07 16.57
C MET A 303 15.33 11.77 17.76
N LYS A 304 14.85 11.05 18.78
CA LYS A 304 15.53 10.84 20.08
C LYS A 304 15.94 12.17 20.75
N SER A 305 15.12 13.21 20.56
CA SER A 305 15.41 14.53 21.10
C SER A 305 15.02 14.61 22.58
N PRO A 306 15.90 15.12 23.47
CA PRO A 306 15.56 15.35 24.88
C PRO A 306 14.46 16.41 25.07
N LEU A 307 14.17 17.20 24.02
CA LEU A 307 13.11 18.20 24.04
C LEU A 307 11.70 17.60 24.14
N VAL A 308 11.56 16.26 23.99
CA VAL A 308 10.32 15.55 24.32
C VAL A 308 9.85 15.83 25.75
N ALA A 309 10.79 16.13 26.68
CA ALA A 309 10.49 16.50 28.06
C ALA A 309 9.59 17.75 28.20
N ARG A 310 9.52 18.62 27.17
CA ARG A 310 8.60 19.78 27.17
C ARG A 310 7.12 19.37 27.20
N PHE A 311 6.80 18.12 26.84
CA PHE A 311 5.44 17.59 26.80
C PHE A 311 5.05 16.83 28.07
N LEU A 312 5.96 16.65 29.05
CA LEU A 312 5.66 15.96 30.33
C LEU A 312 4.71 16.76 31.24
N LYS A 313 4.53 18.06 30.95
CA LYS A 313 3.61 18.96 31.68
C LYS A 313 2.39 19.33 30.83
N ASP A 314 2.11 18.57 29.77
CA ASP A 314 0.90 18.79 28.97
C ASP A 314 -0.35 18.53 29.82
N GLN A 315 -1.43 19.26 29.53
CA GLN A 315 -2.71 19.09 30.22
C GLN A 315 -3.43 17.81 29.79
N ASP A 316 -3.07 17.28 28.61
CA ASP A 316 -3.67 16.06 28.08
C ASP A 316 -2.80 14.83 28.40
N GLU A 317 -3.37 13.90 29.16
CA GLU A 317 -2.68 12.68 29.61
C GLU A 317 -2.14 11.83 28.45
N PHE A 318 -2.81 11.83 27.28
CA PHE A 318 -2.34 11.07 26.12
C PHE A 318 -1.06 11.67 25.55
N VAL A 319 -0.94 13.00 25.54
CA VAL A 319 0.29 13.69 25.10
C VAL A 319 1.44 13.39 26.08
N VAL A 320 1.15 13.39 27.39
CA VAL A 320 2.13 13.02 28.42
C VAL A 320 2.56 11.56 28.25
N ALA A 321 1.64 10.64 27.97
CA ALA A 321 1.91 9.22 27.77
C ALA A 321 2.75 8.93 26.51
N GLU A 322 2.72 9.79 25.49
CA GLU A 322 3.59 9.67 24.31
C GLU A 322 5.00 10.25 24.53
N ALA A 323 5.19 11.06 25.58
CA ALA A 323 6.44 11.73 25.92
C ALA A 323 7.55 10.90 26.63
N PRO A 324 7.35 9.68 27.19
CA PRO A 324 8.42 9.00 27.90
C PRO A 324 9.55 8.59 26.94
N GLY A 325 10.66 9.31 27.04
CA GLY A 325 11.98 8.89 26.57
C GLY A 325 12.54 7.82 27.50
N HIS A 326 13.41 6.97 26.97
CA HIS A 326 14.13 5.92 27.70
C HIS A 326 14.71 6.43 29.03
N GLN A 327 14.48 5.67 30.11
CA GLN A 327 15.47 5.53 31.18
C GLN A 327 16.70 4.81 30.62
#